data_AF-A0A957AIN5-F1
#
_entry.id   AF-A0A957AIN5-F1
#
_cell.length_a   1.000
_cell.length_b   1.000
_cell.length_c   1.000
_cell.angle_alpha   90.00
_cell.angle_beta   90.00
_cell.angle_gamma   90.00
#
_symmetry.space_group_name_H-M   'P 1'
#
loop_
_entity.id
_entity.type
_entity.pdbx_description
1 polymer ?
#
loop_
_entity_poly.entity_id
_entity_poly.type
_entity_poly.pdbx_seq_one_letter_code
_entity_poly.pdbx_strand_id
1 'polypeptide(L)'
;MSPDSAREFQPDKRDDDQPQTWPTIAPMTDEELGIVAVDGQGSLPWDGVQGPRLVIVAGERMVEYPDIFHTDYLETVDQFTAALTSQVDLDEYIARVLAMAQVYWAIGIRYEDFGSQFEIAEALDRFQAAKGEWNVLSFRVRDEADPDLSEAQRATGATLTGDGYRFHLFRWNGEQEKPENVRRILVGIEEEVLAYTSPGTLLLRRGETWEALQPPA
;
A
#
# COMPACT_ATOMS: atom_id res chain seq x y z
N MET A 1 -9.66 -2.21 -15.33
CA MET A 1 -8.85 -1.36 -14.44
C MET A 1 -8.91 -1.99 -13.07
N SER A 2 -7.76 -2.35 -12.50
CA SER A 2 -7.68 -2.91 -11.14
C SER A 2 -8.19 -1.89 -10.11
N PRO A 3 -9.01 -2.29 -9.11
CA PRO A 3 -9.49 -1.39 -8.07
C PRO A 3 -8.36 -0.70 -7.28
N ASP A 4 -7.19 -1.35 -7.18
CA ASP A 4 -5.98 -0.83 -6.53
C ASP A 4 -4.71 -1.22 -7.31
N SER A 5 -4.64 -0.80 -8.58
CA SER A 5 -3.49 -1.06 -9.45
C SER A 5 -2.16 -0.50 -8.95
N ALA A 6 -2.19 0.44 -7.99
CA ALA A 6 -1.02 1.07 -7.38
C ALA A 6 -0.33 0.15 -6.36
N ARG A 7 -1.10 -0.76 -5.78
CA ARG A 7 -0.62 -1.79 -4.87
C ARG A 7 -0.27 -3.09 -5.59
N GLU A 8 -1.01 -3.41 -6.64
CA GLU A 8 -0.85 -4.66 -7.37
C GLU A 8 0.40 -4.69 -8.26
N PHE A 9 0.73 -3.56 -8.91
CA PHE A 9 1.82 -3.42 -9.87
C PHE A 9 2.89 -2.42 -9.39
N GLN A 10 4.04 -2.43 -10.05
CA GLN A 10 5.16 -1.56 -9.75
C GLN A 10 4.82 -0.06 -9.89
N PRO A 11 5.47 0.84 -9.11
CA PRO A 11 5.15 2.27 -9.07
C PRO A 11 5.50 3.06 -10.33
N ASP A 12 6.62 2.76 -10.99
CA ASP A 12 7.10 3.53 -12.16
C ASP A 12 6.51 2.94 -13.44
N LYS A 13 5.21 3.17 -13.64
CA LYS A 13 4.49 2.84 -14.88
C LYS A 13 4.95 3.82 -15.97
N ARG A 14 6.16 3.63 -16.48
CA ARG A 14 6.79 4.54 -17.44
C ARG A 14 5.94 4.66 -18.70
N ASP A 15 5.55 5.90 -18.98
CA ASP A 15 5.32 6.39 -20.33
C ASP A 15 6.39 7.50 -20.52
N ASP A 16 7.13 7.47 -21.63
CA ASP A 16 8.40 8.21 -21.84
C ASP A 16 8.32 9.74 -21.60
N ASP A 17 7.12 10.31 -21.54
CA ASP A 17 6.89 11.74 -21.38
C ASP A 17 6.35 12.17 -19.99
N GLN A 18 5.77 11.26 -19.18
CA GLN A 18 5.39 11.53 -17.78
C GLN A 18 5.29 10.22 -16.97
N PRO A 19 6.09 10.03 -15.90
CA PRO A 19 5.84 8.94 -14.97
C PRO A 19 4.46 9.13 -14.34
N GLN A 20 3.50 8.28 -14.72
CA GLN A 20 2.18 8.27 -14.14
C GLN A 20 2.25 7.56 -12.79
N THR A 21 2.60 8.30 -11.74
CA THR A 21 2.58 7.79 -10.37
C THR A 21 1.17 7.86 -9.83
N TRP A 22 0.48 6.73 -9.82
CA TRP A 22 -0.85 6.62 -9.21
C TRP A 22 -0.70 6.13 -7.76
N PRO A 23 -1.01 6.97 -6.75
CA PRO A 23 -0.98 6.51 -5.38
C PRO A 23 -2.15 5.58 -5.07
N THR A 24 -1.97 4.66 -4.12
CA THR A 24 -3.08 3.90 -3.55
C THR A 24 -4.03 4.86 -2.83
N ILE A 25 -5.33 4.78 -3.13
CA ILE A 25 -6.38 5.61 -2.50
C ILE A 25 -7.27 4.75 -1.59
N ALA A 26 -7.76 3.63 -2.10
CA ALA A 26 -8.52 2.64 -1.36
C ALA A 26 -7.78 1.30 -1.45
N PRO A 27 -6.98 0.93 -0.43
CA PRO A 27 -6.18 -0.27 -0.51
C PRO A 27 -7.03 -1.54 -0.57
N MET A 28 -6.65 -2.48 -1.43
CA MET A 28 -7.11 -3.88 -1.34
C MET A 28 -6.30 -4.61 -0.27
N THR A 29 -6.86 -5.61 0.42
CA THR A 29 -6.15 -6.37 1.46
C THR A 29 -5.13 -7.36 0.87
N ASP A 30 -4.25 -7.88 1.72
CA ASP A 30 -3.29 -8.92 1.36
C ASP A 30 -4.00 -10.16 0.77
N GLU A 31 -5.16 -10.53 1.30
CA GLU A 31 -5.99 -11.63 0.79
C GLU A 31 -6.61 -11.30 -0.57
N GLU A 32 -7.14 -10.08 -0.76
CA GLU A 32 -7.80 -9.65 -2.00
C GLU A 32 -6.85 -9.60 -3.20
N LEU A 33 -5.55 -9.34 -2.96
CA LEU A 33 -4.50 -9.41 -3.98
C LEU A 33 -3.79 -10.78 -4.05
N GLY A 34 -4.28 -11.78 -3.30
CA GLY A 34 -3.69 -13.12 -3.26
C GLY A 34 -2.25 -13.16 -2.72
N ILE A 35 -1.80 -12.12 -2.00
CA ILE A 35 -0.48 -12.07 -1.38
C ILE A 35 -0.39 -13.09 -0.25
N VAL A 36 -1.48 -13.23 0.52
CA VAL A 36 -1.65 -14.28 1.53
C VAL A 36 -2.85 -15.16 1.18
N ALA A 37 -2.80 -16.42 1.61
CA ALA A 37 -3.90 -17.35 1.40
C ALA A 37 -5.03 -17.12 2.40
N VAL A 38 -6.26 -17.27 1.95
CA VAL A 38 -7.44 -17.37 2.81
C VAL A 38 -7.53 -18.78 3.39
N ASP A 39 -7.74 -18.89 4.70
CA ASP A 39 -7.81 -20.17 5.38
C ASP A 39 -8.88 -21.08 4.74
N GLY A 40 -8.47 -22.31 4.43
CA GLY A 40 -9.30 -23.30 3.75
C GLY A 40 -9.64 -23.02 2.27
N GLN A 41 -9.25 -21.88 1.69
CA GLN A 41 -9.61 -21.50 0.31
C GLN A 41 -8.40 -21.26 -0.60
N GLY A 42 -7.21 -21.04 -0.04
CA GLY A 42 -5.99 -20.78 -0.81
C GLY A 42 -5.87 -19.32 -1.26
N SER A 43 -5.09 -19.08 -2.31
CA SER A 43 -4.90 -17.73 -2.86
C SER A 43 -6.12 -17.33 -3.69
N LEU A 44 -6.65 -16.13 -3.43
CA LEU A 44 -7.87 -15.61 -4.08
C LEU A 44 -7.64 -14.20 -4.68
N PRO A 45 -6.66 -14.03 -5.58
CA PRO A 45 -6.42 -12.75 -6.23
C PRO A 45 -7.61 -12.36 -7.10
N TRP A 46 -8.11 -11.13 -6.94
CA TRP A 46 -9.38 -10.71 -7.53
C TRP A 46 -9.45 -10.90 -9.07
N ASP A 47 -8.34 -10.70 -9.78
CA ASP A 47 -8.18 -10.84 -11.22
C ASP A 47 -7.18 -11.94 -11.62
N GLY A 48 -6.93 -12.89 -10.72
CA GLY A 48 -6.00 -13.98 -10.99
C GLY A 48 -4.51 -13.58 -10.95
N VAL A 49 -4.17 -12.31 -10.75
CA VAL A 49 -2.78 -11.85 -10.65
C VAL A 49 -2.39 -11.73 -9.19
N GLN A 50 -1.35 -12.47 -8.79
CA GLN A 50 -0.81 -12.37 -7.44
C GLN A 50 0.03 -11.10 -7.29
N GLY A 51 -0.33 -10.28 -6.30
CA GLY A 51 0.33 -9.02 -5.96
C GLY A 51 1.79 -9.15 -5.49
N PRO A 52 2.38 -8.04 -5.02
CA PRO A 52 3.79 -7.98 -4.66
C PRO A 52 4.20 -8.91 -3.51
N ARG A 53 5.47 -9.31 -3.53
CA ARG A 53 6.08 -10.05 -2.42
C ARG A 53 7.46 -9.51 -2.09
N LEU A 54 7.76 -9.46 -0.80
CA LEU A 54 9.10 -9.13 -0.33
C LEU A 54 10.08 -10.26 -0.69
N VAL A 55 11.24 -9.89 -1.24
CA VAL A 55 12.31 -10.82 -1.62
C VAL A 55 13.67 -10.31 -1.14
N ILE A 56 14.64 -11.22 -1.07
CA ILE A 56 16.04 -10.88 -0.85
C ILE A 56 16.81 -11.22 -2.12
N VAL A 57 17.44 -10.22 -2.75
CA VAL A 57 18.24 -10.37 -3.97
C VAL A 57 19.65 -9.87 -3.67
N ALA A 58 20.65 -10.72 -3.85
CA ALA A 58 22.05 -10.41 -3.53
C ALA A 58 22.30 -9.85 -2.10
N GLY A 59 21.43 -10.18 -1.14
CA GLY A 59 21.51 -9.70 0.25
C GLY A 59 20.73 -8.41 0.53
N GLU A 60 20.14 -7.79 -0.50
CA GLU A 60 19.31 -6.59 -0.37
C GLU A 60 17.83 -6.96 -0.34
N ARG A 61 17.06 -6.25 0.51
CA ARG A 61 15.60 -6.38 0.57
C ARG A 61 15.00 -5.60 -0.61
N MET A 62 14.18 -6.27 -1.40
CA MET A 62 13.47 -5.69 -2.53
C MET A 62 12.02 -6.19 -2.55
N VAL A 63 11.18 -5.56 -3.36
CA VAL A 63 9.81 -6.03 -3.61
C VAL A 63 9.73 -6.55 -5.04
N GLU A 64 9.29 -7.79 -5.20
CA GLU A 64 9.01 -8.37 -6.50
C GLU A 64 7.54 -8.14 -6.85
N TYR A 65 7.28 -7.46 -7.96
CA TYR A 65 5.96 -7.20 -8.51
C TYR A 65 5.70 -8.06 -9.74
N PRO A 66 4.42 -8.38 -10.07
CA PRO A 66 4.06 -8.66 -11.47
C PRO A 66 4.40 -7.43 -12.31
N ASP A 67 5.02 -7.64 -13.47
CA ASP A 67 5.25 -6.54 -14.40
C ASP A 67 3.96 -6.26 -15.18
N ILE A 68 3.40 -5.05 -14.99
CA ILE A 68 2.16 -4.62 -15.64
C ILE A 68 2.19 -4.76 -17.17
N PHE A 69 3.35 -4.55 -17.81
CA PHE A 69 3.47 -4.61 -19.27
C PHE A 69 3.63 -6.05 -19.80
N HIS A 70 3.90 -7.00 -18.91
CA HIS A 70 4.09 -8.42 -19.24
C HIS A 70 3.05 -9.32 -18.56
N THR A 71 1.97 -8.74 -18.04
CA THR A 71 0.84 -9.46 -17.44
C THR A 71 -0.18 -9.82 -18.52
N ASP A 72 -0.37 -11.13 -18.77
CA ASP A 72 -1.35 -11.65 -19.72
C ASP A 72 -2.54 -12.28 -18.98
N TYR A 73 -3.66 -11.56 -18.97
CA TYR A 73 -4.90 -12.00 -18.30
C TYR A 73 -5.59 -13.18 -18.97
N LEU A 74 -5.24 -13.54 -20.21
CA LEU A 74 -5.77 -14.75 -20.83
C LEU A 74 -5.31 -16.02 -20.11
N GLU A 75 -4.16 -15.95 -19.44
CA GLU A 75 -3.59 -17.08 -18.69
C GLU A 75 -4.13 -17.18 -17.25
N THR A 76 -4.73 -16.11 -16.72
CA THR A 76 -5.21 -16.05 -15.34
C THR A 76 -6.73 -16.10 -15.20
N VAL A 77 -7.48 -16.12 -16.31
CA VAL A 77 -8.97 -16.03 -16.32
C VAL A 77 -9.66 -17.04 -15.40
N ASP A 78 -9.13 -18.27 -15.29
CA ASP A 78 -9.69 -19.32 -14.43
C ASP A 78 -9.43 -19.10 -12.93
N GLN A 79 -8.64 -18.07 -12.58
CA GLN A 79 -8.24 -17.72 -11.22
C GLN A 79 -8.92 -16.43 -10.73
N PHE A 80 -9.70 -15.76 -11.57
CA PHE A 80 -10.44 -14.55 -11.20
C PHE A 80 -11.45 -14.88 -10.11
N THR A 81 -11.57 -14.00 -9.11
CA THR A 81 -12.54 -14.19 -8.04
C THR A 81 -13.08 -12.87 -7.51
N ALA A 82 -14.40 -12.78 -7.42
CA ALA A 82 -15.06 -11.69 -6.70
C ALA A 82 -15.32 -12.03 -5.22
N ALA A 83 -14.79 -13.16 -4.71
CA ALA A 83 -15.18 -13.70 -3.41
C ALA A 83 -14.94 -12.73 -2.26
N LEU A 84 -13.83 -11.99 -2.29
CA LEU A 84 -13.46 -11.04 -1.24
C LEU A 84 -13.93 -9.61 -1.56
N THR A 85 -13.71 -9.16 -2.81
CA THR A 85 -14.10 -7.81 -3.24
C THR A 85 -15.61 -7.57 -3.19
N SER A 86 -16.44 -8.60 -3.34
CA SER A 86 -17.90 -8.49 -3.17
C SER A 86 -18.36 -8.28 -1.72
N GLN A 87 -17.47 -8.46 -0.75
CA GLN A 87 -17.75 -8.24 0.68
C GLN A 87 -17.43 -6.80 1.12
N VAL A 88 -16.79 -6.00 0.26
CA VAL A 88 -16.48 -4.60 0.53
C VAL A 88 -17.74 -3.77 0.29
N ASP A 89 -18.40 -3.36 1.37
CA ASP A 89 -19.51 -2.43 1.30
C ASP A 89 -19.03 -0.96 1.25
N LEU A 90 -19.99 -0.03 1.21
CA LEU A 90 -19.70 1.39 1.14
C LEU A 90 -18.96 1.89 2.40
N ASP A 91 -19.30 1.37 3.58
CA ASP A 91 -18.73 1.83 4.84
C ASP A 91 -17.27 1.36 4.97
N GLU A 92 -16.98 0.12 4.60
CA GLU A 92 -15.63 -0.43 4.52
C GLU A 92 -14.80 0.33 3.47
N TYR A 93 -15.36 0.61 2.29
CA TYR A 93 -14.67 1.40 1.27
C TYR A 93 -14.30 2.81 1.77
N ILE A 94 -15.24 3.51 2.41
CA ILE A 94 -14.99 4.83 3.01
C ILE A 94 -13.92 4.73 4.10
N ALA A 95 -13.99 3.73 4.97
CA ALA A 95 -13.03 3.52 6.04
C ALA A 95 -11.60 3.30 5.51
N ARG A 96 -11.44 2.53 4.44
CA ARG A 96 -10.15 2.33 3.75
C ARG A 96 -9.59 3.62 3.17
N VAL A 97 -10.43 4.41 2.50
CA VAL A 97 -10.02 5.71 1.93
C VAL A 97 -9.56 6.67 3.01
N LEU A 98 -10.32 6.78 4.11
CA LEU A 98 -9.97 7.65 5.22
C LEU A 98 -8.70 7.17 5.93
N ALA A 99 -8.55 5.87 6.16
CA ALA A 99 -7.35 5.30 6.74
C ALA A 99 -6.11 5.59 5.89
N MET A 100 -6.19 5.40 4.57
CA MET A 100 -5.08 5.70 3.65
C MET A 100 -4.74 7.20 3.65
N ALA A 101 -5.75 8.08 3.67
CA ALA A 101 -5.54 9.53 3.78
C ALA A 101 -4.83 9.92 5.09
N GLN A 102 -5.20 9.30 6.21
CA GLN A 102 -4.54 9.50 7.50
C GLN A 102 -3.08 9.04 7.48
N VAL A 103 -2.80 7.92 6.83
CA VAL A 103 -1.43 7.41 6.66
C VAL A 103 -0.58 8.38 5.84
N TYR A 104 -1.07 8.88 4.70
CA TYR A 104 -0.35 9.90 3.92
C TYR A 104 -0.07 11.15 4.76
N TRP A 105 -1.07 11.62 5.51
CA TRP A 105 -0.90 12.77 6.39
C TRP A 105 0.18 12.53 7.47
N ALA A 106 0.19 11.32 8.04
CA ALA A 106 1.13 10.90 9.08
C ALA A 106 2.57 10.79 8.56
N ILE A 107 2.79 10.30 7.34
CA ILE A 107 4.12 10.25 6.74
C ILE A 107 4.61 11.60 6.21
N GLY A 108 3.82 12.68 6.39
CA GLY A 108 4.20 14.05 6.08
C GLY A 108 3.69 14.58 4.75
N ILE A 109 2.74 13.91 4.09
CA ILE A 109 2.20 14.33 2.80
C ILE A 109 0.86 15.02 3.05
N ARG A 110 0.88 16.35 3.15
CA ARG A 110 -0.29 17.17 3.52
C ARG A 110 -0.56 18.22 2.46
N TYR A 111 -1.82 18.33 2.02
CA TYR A 111 -2.17 19.27 0.95
C TYR A 111 -1.81 20.73 1.29
N GLU A 112 -1.91 21.14 2.56
CA GLU A 112 -1.57 22.49 3.02
C GLU A 112 -0.11 22.89 2.67
N ASP A 113 0.82 21.93 2.73
CA ASP A 113 2.22 22.17 2.42
C ASP A 113 2.42 22.52 0.93
N PHE A 114 1.54 22.04 0.04
CA PHE A 114 1.57 22.32 -1.40
C PHE A 114 0.69 23.52 -1.77
N GLY A 115 -0.53 23.57 -1.25
CA GLY A 115 -1.52 24.61 -1.56
C GLY A 115 -1.15 26.00 -1.05
N SER A 116 -0.22 26.10 -0.09
CA SER A 116 0.35 27.37 0.35
C SER A 116 1.48 27.88 -0.56
N GLN A 117 2.06 27.02 -1.41
CA GLN A 117 3.24 27.31 -2.22
C GLN A 117 2.95 27.40 -3.72
N PHE A 118 1.92 26.73 -4.21
CA PHE A 118 1.63 26.59 -5.63
C PHE A 118 0.16 26.94 -5.96
N GLU A 119 -0.09 27.27 -7.22
CA GLU A 119 -1.45 27.37 -7.76
C GLU A 119 -2.17 26.01 -7.69
N ILE A 120 -3.50 26.01 -7.59
CA ILE A 120 -4.31 24.81 -7.29
C ILE A 120 -3.96 23.61 -8.18
N ALA A 121 -3.82 23.81 -9.50
CA ALA A 121 -3.50 22.72 -10.42
C ALA A 121 -2.13 22.09 -10.13
N GLU A 122 -1.08 22.92 -10.00
CA GLU A 122 0.27 22.43 -9.71
C GLU A 122 0.37 21.84 -8.29
N ALA A 123 -0.32 22.43 -7.31
CA ALA A 123 -0.38 21.90 -5.95
C ALA A 123 -0.97 20.48 -5.92
N LEU A 124 -2.04 20.24 -6.69
CA LEU A 124 -2.66 18.92 -6.81
C LEU A 124 -1.72 17.91 -7.47
N ASP A 125 -1.07 18.28 -8.58
CA ASP A 125 -0.14 17.39 -9.29
C ASP A 125 1.03 16.98 -8.39
N ARG A 126 1.64 17.95 -7.69
CA ARG A 126 2.75 17.69 -6.74
C ARG A 126 2.31 16.88 -5.53
N PHE A 127 1.11 17.13 -5.02
CA PHE A 127 0.56 16.37 -3.90
C PHE A 127 0.31 14.91 -4.29
N GLN A 128 -0.18 14.65 -5.51
CA GLN A 128 -0.35 13.28 -6.01
C GLN A 128 1.00 12.60 -6.29
N ALA A 129 1.96 13.32 -6.87
CA ALA A 129 3.31 12.81 -7.09
C ALA A 129 3.99 12.40 -5.77
N ALA A 130 3.90 13.24 -4.73
CA ALA A 130 4.45 12.93 -3.41
C ALA A 130 3.84 11.66 -2.80
N LYS A 131 2.53 11.43 -2.98
CA LYS A 131 1.89 10.18 -2.56
C LYS A 131 2.38 8.99 -3.38
N GLY A 132 2.58 9.17 -4.68
CA GLY A 132 3.03 8.14 -5.62
C GLY A 132 4.49 7.69 -5.42
N GLU A 133 5.26 8.39 -4.60
CA GLU A 133 6.57 7.92 -4.14
C GLU A 133 6.47 6.77 -3.11
N TRP A 134 5.27 6.54 -2.55
CA TRP A 134 5.03 5.52 -1.54
C TRP A 134 4.09 4.44 -2.05
N ASN A 135 4.45 3.17 -1.81
CA ASN A 135 3.63 2.01 -2.14
C ASN A 135 3.22 1.25 -0.88
N VAL A 136 2.01 0.70 -0.90
CA VAL A 136 1.48 -0.13 0.18
C VAL A 136 1.90 -1.57 -0.06
N LEU A 137 2.91 -2.07 0.65
CA LEU A 137 3.35 -3.47 0.54
C LEU A 137 2.34 -4.43 1.17
N SER A 138 1.83 -4.10 2.36
CA SER A 138 0.82 -4.90 3.08
C SER A 138 -0.30 -4.01 3.62
N PHE A 139 -1.54 -4.47 3.45
CA PHE A 139 -2.74 -3.85 4.00
C PHE A 139 -3.65 -4.95 4.56
N ARG A 140 -4.00 -4.84 5.83
CA ARG A 140 -4.90 -5.79 6.49
C ARG A 140 -5.71 -5.12 7.59
N VAL A 141 -6.83 -5.72 7.96
CA VAL A 141 -7.55 -5.37 9.18
C VAL A 141 -6.58 -5.51 10.36
N ARG A 142 -6.64 -4.55 11.30
CA ARG A 142 -5.78 -4.58 12.48
C ARG A 142 -6.09 -5.81 13.32
N ASP A 143 -5.06 -6.59 13.61
CA ASP A 143 -5.13 -7.70 14.55
C ASP A 143 -4.68 -7.21 15.93
N GLU A 144 -5.55 -7.35 16.93
CA GLU A 144 -5.26 -6.98 18.32
C GLU A 144 -4.17 -7.87 18.95
N ALA A 145 -3.90 -9.05 18.37
CA ALA A 145 -2.83 -9.94 18.76
C ALA A 145 -1.48 -9.62 18.08
N ASP A 146 -1.42 -8.62 17.20
CA ASP A 146 -0.20 -8.26 16.48
C ASP A 146 0.89 -7.79 17.47
N PRO A 147 2.07 -8.45 17.51
CA PRO A 147 3.15 -8.04 18.41
C PRO A 147 3.67 -6.62 18.10
N ASP A 148 3.68 -6.19 16.83
CA ASP A 148 4.08 -4.82 16.46
C ASP A 148 3.08 -3.80 17.03
N LEU A 149 1.77 -4.11 17.06
CA LEU A 149 0.75 -3.24 17.69
C LEU A 149 0.96 -3.14 19.20
N SER A 150 1.17 -4.29 19.85
CA SER A 150 1.45 -4.36 21.30
C SER A 150 2.69 -3.56 21.68
N GLU A 151 3.71 -3.56 20.82
CA GLU A 151 4.90 -2.73 20.99
C GLU A 151 4.62 -1.25 20.77
N ALA A 152 3.93 -0.89 19.69
CA ALA A 152 3.59 0.49 19.34
C ALA A 152 2.82 1.19 20.47
N GLN A 153 1.80 0.54 21.01
CA GLN A 153 1.00 1.08 22.12
C GLN A 153 1.84 1.26 23.40
N ARG A 154 2.76 0.33 23.67
CA ARG A 154 3.66 0.41 24.82
C ARG A 154 4.68 1.55 24.67
N ALA A 155 5.24 1.71 23.48
CA ALA A 155 6.27 2.70 23.19
C ALA A 155 5.70 4.14 23.21
N THR A 156 4.46 4.30 22.75
CA THR A 156 3.81 5.62 22.65
C THR A 156 2.93 5.97 23.84
N GLY A 157 2.50 4.96 24.61
CA GLY A 157 1.49 5.11 25.67
C GLY A 157 0.07 5.34 25.15
N ALA A 158 -0.13 5.39 23.83
CA ALA A 158 -1.43 5.51 23.19
C ALA A 158 -2.07 4.12 23.02
N THR A 159 -3.39 4.05 23.14
CA THR A 159 -4.17 2.82 22.88
C THR A 159 -5.09 3.10 21.71
N LEU A 160 -5.06 2.24 20.69
CA LEU A 160 -6.00 2.30 19.59
C LEU A 160 -7.31 1.67 20.01
N THR A 161 -8.42 2.29 19.62
CA THR A 161 -9.78 1.83 19.97
C THR A 161 -10.67 1.81 18.75
N GLY A 162 -11.63 0.87 18.71
CA GLY A 162 -12.50 0.68 17.55
C GLY A 162 -11.77 0.02 16.37
N ASP A 163 -12.47 -0.14 15.26
CA ASP A 163 -11.91 -0.80 14.08
C ASP A 163 -10.77 0.00 13.46
N GLY A 164 -9.94 -0.65 12.66
CA GLY A 164 -8.79 -0.01 12.05
C GLY A 164 -7.95 -0.99 11.25
N TYR A 165 -6.87 -0.48 10.70
CA TYR A 165 -6.06 -1.23 9.75
C TYR A 165 -4.59 -1.17 10.10
N ARG A 166 -3.85 -2.15 9.60
CA ARG A 166 -2.39 -2.17 9.56
C ARG A 166 -1.93 -1.91 8.14
N PHE A 167 -0.98 -1.00 8.00
CA PHE A 167 -0.28 -0.73 6.77
C PHE A 167 1.21 -1.04 6.95
N HIS A 168 1.81 -1.56 5.88
CA HIS A 168 3.24 -1.58 5.68
C HIS A 168 3.50 -0.90 4.35
N LEU A 169 4.12 0.28 4.40
CA LEU A 169 4.48 1.06 3.23
C LEU A 169 5.97 1.06 3.03
N PHE A 170 6.39 1.33 1.79
CA PHE A 170 7.76 1.66 1.49
C PHE A 170 7.83 2.79 0.46
N ARG A 171 8.88 3.58 0.54
CA ARG A 171 9.27 4.50 -0.52
C ARG A 171 10.23 3.77 -1.45
N TRP A 172 9.97 3.84 -2.75
CA TRP A 172 10.77 3.12 -3.75
C TRP A 172 11.95 3.97 -4.25
N ASN A 173 13.08 3.34 -4.59
CA ASN A 173 14.27 4.03 -5.11
C ASN A 173 14.73 3.51 -6.49
N GLY A 174 13.83 2.88 -7.23
CA GLY A 174 14.05 2.44 -8.60
C GLY A 174 13.60 1.01 -8.85
N GLU A 175 13.69 0.62 -10.12
CA GLU A 175 13.26 -0.68 -10.61
C GLU A 175 14.38 -1.38 -11.35
N GLN A 176 14.37 -2.70 -11.30
CA GLN A 176 15.31 -3.57 -11.98
C GLN A 176 14.54 -4.69 -12.65
N GLU A 177 14.76 -4.88 -13.95
CA GLU A 177 14.26 -6.05 -14.66
C GLU A 177 14.77 -7.33 -14.01
N LYS A 178 13.99 -8.40 -14.12
CA LYS A 178 14.37 -9.72 -13.63
C LYS A 178 14.66 -10.64 -14.83
N PRO A 179 15.93 -10.78 -15.28
CA PRO A 179 16.24 -11.47 -16.55
C PRO A 179 15.76 -12.92 -16.61
N GLU A 180 15.69 -13.61 -15.48
CA GLU A 180 15.19 -14.98 -15.37
C GLU A 180 13.66 -15.09 -15.44
N ASN A 181 12.93 -13.98 -15.27
CA ASN A 181 11.48 -13.93 -15.40
C ASN A 181 10.99 -12.52 -15.79
N VAL A 182 10.86 -12.29 -17.09
CA VAL A 182 10.39 -11.02 -17.68
C VAL A 182 8.98 -10.60 -17.24
N ARG A 183 8.19 -11.51 -16.64
CA ARG A 183 6.86 -11.17 -16.09
C ARG A 183 6.93 -10.57 -14.68
N ARG A 184 8.14 -10.41 -14.14
CA ARG A 184 8.38 -9.88 -12.80
C ARG A 184 9.41 -8.76 -12.87
N ILE A 185 9.23 -7.79 -11.99
CA ILE A 185 10.14 -6.66 -11.83
C ILE A 185 10.49 -6.51 -10.36
N LEU A 186 11.74 -6.13 -10.09
CA LEU A 186 12.24 -5.89 -8.75
C LEU A 186 12.23 -4.40 -8.47
N VAL A 187 11.63 -4.01 -7.36
CA VAL A 187 11.54 -2.62 -6.91
C VAL A 187 12.37 -2.48 -5.64
N GLY A 188 13.28 -1.51 -5.64
CA GLY A 188 14.13 -1.23 -4.49
C GLY A 188 13.37 -0.46 -3.39
N ILE A 189 13.83 -0.63 -2.14
CA ILE A 189 13.26 0.00 -0.95
C ILE A 189 14.24 1.08 -0.46
N GLU A 190 13.79 2.33 -0.38
CA GLU A 190 14.54 3.44 0.23
C GLU A 190 14.28 3.50 1.74
N GLU A 191 13.00 3.51 2.11
CA GLU A 191 12.54 3.56 3.50
C GLU A 191 11.24 2.76 3.66
N GLU A 192 11.04 2.20 4.85
CA GLU A 192 9.84 1.46 5.22
C GLU A 192 9.12 2.15 6.38
N VAL A 193 7.80 2.07 6.37
CA VAL A 193 6.94 2.59 7.43
C VAL A 193 5.88 1.55 7.78
N LEU A 194 5.65 1.33 9.08
CA LEU A 194 4.44 0.65 9.54
C LEU A 194 3.46 1.66 10.10
N ALA A 195 2.17 1.47 9.84
CA ALA A 195 1.13 2.30 10.43
C ALA A 195 0.00 1.43 10.97
N TYR A 196 -0.52 1.78 12.13
CA TYR A 196 -1.79 1.29 12.66
C TYR A 196 -2.77 2.44 12.75
N THR A 197 -3.93 2.31 12.12
CA THR A 197 -4.97 3.34 12.14
C THR A 197 -6.09 2.94 13.10
N SER A 198 -6.75 3.94 13.67
CA SER A 198 -8.06 3.87 14.30
C SER A 198 -8.77 5.21 14.13
N PRO A 199 -10.08 5.32 14.44
CA PRO A 199 -10.74 6.61 14.51
C PRO A 199 -9.97 7.59 15.42
N GLY A 200 -9.45 8.67 14.84
CA GLY A 200 -8.80 9.77 15.55
C GLY A 200 -7.42 9.50 16.14
N THR A 201 -6.82 8.32 15.97
CA THR A 201 -5.44 8.03 16.43
C THR A 201 -4.73 7.12 15.43
N LEU A 202 -3.45 7.40 15.19
CA LEU A 202 -2.59 6.62 14.33
C LEU A 202 -1.27 6.35 15.04
N LEU A 203 -0.76 5.12 14.98
CA LEU A 203 0.60 4.78 15.42
C LEU A 203 1.47 4.55 14.21
N LEU A 204 2.58 5.26 14.10
CA LEU A 204 3.50 5.18 12.97
C LEU A 204 4.87 4.68 13.46
N ARG A 205 5.48 3.73 12.74
CA ARG A 205 6.89 3.38 12.90
C ARG A 205 7.68 3.83 11.69
N ARG A 206 8.72 4.63 11.90
CA ARG A 206 9.75 4.92 10.90
C ARG A 206 11.12 4.55 11.48
N GLY A 207 11.81 3.61 10.83
CA GLY A 207 12.98 2.96 11.43
C GLY A 207 12.62 2.21 12.71
N GLU A 208 13.29 2.52 13.82
CA GLU A 208 13.09 1.88 15.13
C GLU A 208 12.15 2.65 16.07
N THR A 209 11.60 3.78 15.60
CA THR A 209 10.85 4.71 16.47
C THR A 209 9.36 4.63 16.19
N TRP A 210 8.57 4.46 17.25
CA TRP A 210 7.12 4.60 17.22
C TRP A 210 6.69 6.00 17.64
N GLU A 211 5.72 6.56 16.93
CA GLU A 211 5.05 7.80 17.27
C GLU A 211 3.53 7.65 17.23
N ALA A 212 2.84 8.38 18.11
CA ALA A 212 1.38 8.48 18.09
C ALA A 212 1.00 9.84 17.51
N LEU A 213 0.09 9.80 16.55
CA LEU A 213 -0.37 10.96 15.79
C LEU A 213 -1.90 11.05 15.87
N GLN A 214 -2.41 12.28 15.79
CA GLN A 214 -3.84 12.56 15.69
C GLN A 214 -4.10 13.26 14.37
N PRO A 215 -4.42 12.50 13.30
CA PRO A 215 -4.80 13.08 12.03
C PRO A 215 -6.03 13.99 12.19
N PRO A 216 -6.20 15.00 11.32
CA PRO A 216 -7.40 15.83 11.33
C PRO A 216 -8.66 14.97 11.14
N ALA A 217 -9.72 15.36 11.84
CA ALA A 217 -11.05 14.74 11.76
C ALA A 217 -11.77 15.10 10.46
#